data_AF-A0A945PTQ3-F1
#
_entry.id   AF-A0A945PTQ3-F1
#
_cell.length_a   1.000
_cell.length_b   1.000
_cell.length_c   1.000
_cell.angle_alpha   90.00
_cell.angle_beta   90.00
_cell.angle_gamma   90.00
#
_symmetry.space_group_name_H-M   'P 1'
#
loop_
_entity.id
_entity.type
_entity.pdbx_description
1 polymer ?
#
loop_
_entity_poly.entity_id
_entity_poly.type
_entity_poly.pdbx_seq_one_letter_code
_entity_poly.pdbx_strand_id
1 'polypeptide(L)'
;MNMLFRYAGQALVYLIFAAFLGYFASAPVYNHFPADKALIKLSLAHGAAREGGCRRRTQEELQKLAPNMRRPMDCPRQRLPVVIEFEIDGVTLYSASEPPTGLSGDGPSRIYQRFTVSAGKHDIVARLRDSDRTEGFDFEKKATIELKAQQSLAIDFRQEMGGFLLRW
;
A
#
# COMPACT_ATOMS: atom_id res chain seq x y z
N MET A 1 -13.25 -69.11 -4.66
CA MET A 1 -13.24 -67.70 -4.22
C MET A 1 -14.20 -66.92 -5.12
N ASN A 2 -15.40 -66.62 -4.64
CA ASN A 2 -16.53 -66.17 -5.48
C ASN A 2 -16.22 -64.85 -6.20
N MET A 3 -16.26 -64.88 -7.53
CA MET A 3 -16.05 -63.74 -8.43
C MET A 3 -16.94 -62.54 -8.08
N LEU A 4 -18.17 -62.82 -7.62
CA LEU A 4 -19.13 -61.85 -7.08
C LEU A 4 -18.60 -61.04 -5.89
N PHE A 5 -17.95 -61.69 -4.93
CA PHE A 5 -17.39 -61.00 -3.75
C PHE A 5 -16.24 -60.07 -4.13
N ARG A 6 -15.44 -60.46 -5.15
CA ARG A 6 -14.35 -59.62 -5.66
C ARG A 6 -14.87 -58.37 -6.35
N TYR A 7 -15.88 -58.52 -7.22
CA TYR A 7 -16.48 -57.37 -7.91
C TYR A 7 -17.26 -56.45 -6.96
N ALA A 8 -17.96 -57.01 -5.97
CA ALA A 8 -18.64 -56.20 -4.95
C ALA A 8 -17.65 -55.38 -4.13
N GLY A 9 -16.53 -55.98 -3.70
CA GLY A 9 -15.46 -55.26 -2.98
C GLY A 9 -14.82 -54.17 -3.83
N GLN A 10 -14.52 -54.45 -5.10
CA GLN A 10 -13.94 -53.46 -6.02
C GLN A 10 -14.89 -52.28 -6.26
N ALA A 11 -16.18 -52.54 -6.50
CA ALA A 11 -17.19 -51.51 -6.68
C ALA A 11 -17.33 -50.62 -5.42
N LEU A 12 -17.28 -51.23 -4.23
CA LEU A 12 -17.33 -50.50 -2.96
C LEU A 12 -16.12 -49.56 -2.80
N VAL A 13 -14.91 -50.06 -3.08
CA VAL A 13 -13.68 -49.25 -2.99
C VAL A 13 -13.71 -48.10 -3.99
N TYR A 14 -14.14 -48.36 -5.22
CA TYR A 14 -14.26 -47.31 -6.24
C TYR A 14 -15.31 -46.27 -5.90
N LEU A 15 -16.45 -46.66 -5.33
CA LEU A 15 -17.47 -45.73 -4.86
C LEU A 15 -16.93 -44.84 -3.74
N ILE A 16 -16.23 -45.42 -2.75
CA ILE A 16 -15.62 -44.65 -1.65
C ILE A 16 -14.60 -43.66 -2.20
N PHE A 17 -13.75 -44.09 -3.12
CA PHE A 17 -12.73 -43.21 -3.72
C PHE A 17 -13.36 -42.10 -4.57
N ALA A 18 -14.37 -42.41 -5.37
CA ALA A 18 -15.11 -41.42 -6.15
C ALA A 18 -15.83 -40.41 -5.25
N ALA A 19 -16.44 -40.86 -4.14
CA ALA A 19 -17.08 -39.98 -3.17
C ALA A 19 -16.06 -39.06 -2.46
N PHE A 20 -14.91 -39.61 -2.06
CA PHE A 20 -13.83 -38.84 -1.44
C PHE A 20 -13.30 -37.77 -2.40
N LEU A 21 -12.99 -38.14 -3.64
CA LEU A 21 -12.56 -37.19 -4.67
C LEU A 21 -13.63 -36.14 -4.97
N GLY A 22 -14.89 -36.55 -5.12
CA GLY A 22 -15.99 -35.62 -5.41
C GLY A 22 -16.21 -34.61 -4.29
N TYR A 23 -16.13 -35.06 -3.03
CA TYR A 23 -16.25 -34.18 -1.87
C TYR A 23 -15.08 -33.19 -1.83
N PHE A 24 -13.83 -33.66 -1.87
CA PHE A 24 -12.66 -32.78 -1.76
C PHE A 24 -12.36 -31.95 -3.01
N ALA A 25 -12.94 -32.29 -4.17
CA ALA A 25 -12.89 -31.46 -5.36
C ALA A 25 -13.76 -30.20 -5.25
N SER A 26 -14.74 -30.18 -4.34
CA SER A 26 -15.72 -29.08 -4.22
C SER A 26 -15.86 -28.50 -2.81
N ALA A 27 -15.37 -29.20 -1.79
CA ALA A 27 -15.48 -28.82 -0.38
C ALA A 27 -14.18 -29.13 0.41
N PRO A 28 -13.87 -28.35 1.45
CA PRO A 28 -14.56 -27.12 1.85
C PRO A 28 -14.30 -25.97 0.87
N VAL A 29 -15.31 -25.10 0.68
CA VAL A 29 -15.15 -23.88 -0.11
C VAL A 29 -14.16 -22.97 0.60
N TYR A 30 -13.06 -22.63 -0.07
CA TYR A 30 -12.07 -21.73 0.48
C TYR A 30 -12.51 -20.27 0.31
N ASN A 31 -12.79 -19.60 1.44
CA ASN A 31 -13.12 -18.19 1.46
C ASN A 31 -11.85 -17.36 1.68
N HIS A 32 -11.28 -16.83 0.60
CA HIS A 32 -10.08 -15.98 0.66
C HIS A 32 -10.29 -14.65 1.40
N PHE A 33 -11.52 -14.14 1.43
CA PHE A 33 -11.86 -12.87 2.07
C PHE A 33 -13.27 -12.94 2.67
N PRO A 34 -13.50 -12.36 3.87
CA PRO A 34 -14.81 -12.41 4.52
C PRO A 34 -15.91 -11.80 3.64
N ALA A 35 -17.07 -12.44 3.60
CA ALA A 35 -18.18 -12.03 2.75
C ALA A 35 -18.88 -10.74 3.21
N ASP A 36 -18.68 -10.32 4.47
CA ASP A 36 -19.29 -9.13 5.08
C ASP A 36 -18.35 -7.92 5.15
N LYS A 37 -17.11 -8.06 4.68
CA LYS A 37 -16.07 -7.04 4.78
C LYS A 37 -15.77 -6.39 3.44
N ALA A 38 -15.09 -5.26 3.49
CA ALA A 38 -14.46 -4.59 2.37
C ALA A 38 -12.98 -4.32 2.69
N LEU A 39 -12.19 -4.05 1.65
CA LEU A 39 -10.75 -3.87 1.76
C LEU A 39 -10.36 -2.46 1.33
N ILE A 40 -9.59 -1.76 2.16
CA ILE A 40 -8.95 -0.49 1.81
C ILE A 40 -7.44 -0.74 1.74
N LYS A 41 -6.81 -0.35 0.64
CA LYS A 41 -5.37 -0.47 0.41
C LYS A 41 -4.76 0.92 0.35
N LEU A 42 -3.98 1.30 1.35
CA LEU A 42 -3.15 2.49 1.28
C LEU A 42 -1.83 2.09 0.59
N SER A 43 -1.63 2.54 -0.65
CA SER A 43 -0.52 2.13 -1.48
C SER A 43 0.05 3.33 -2.20
N LEU A 44 1.18 3.85 -1.74
CA LEU A 44 1.83 4.99 -2.37
C LEU A 44 3.35 4.82 -2.44
N ALA A 45 3.91 5.42 -3.48
CA ALA A 45 5.34 5.57 -3.66
C ALA A 45 5.63 7.05 -3.92
N HIS A 46 6.10 7.76 -2.90
CA HIS A 46 6.29 9.21 -2.98
C HIS A 46 7.71 9.60 -2.54
N GLY A 47 8.31 10.51 -3.30
CA GLY A 47 9.61 11.07 -2.96
C GLY A 47 9.41 12.41 -2.26
N ALA A 48 9.70 12.45 -0.96
CA ALA A 48 9.64 13.68 -0.19
C ALA A 48 10.62 14.75 -0.69
N ALA A 49 10.50 15.96 -0.14
CA ALA A 49 11.44 17.04 -0.37
C ALA A 49 12.88 16.60 -0.05
N ARG A 50 13.84 17.24 -0.73
CA ARG A 50 15.26 16.98 -0.51
C ARG A 50 15.68 17.53 0.85
N GLU A 51 16.49 16.78 1.55
CA GLU A 51 17.07 17.22 2.81
C GLU A 51 17.87 18.51 2.59
N GLY A 52 17.64 19.53 3.41
CA GLY A 52 18.29 20.84 3.31
C GLY A 52 17.88 21.70 2.09
N GLY A 53 16.93 21.23 1.26
CA GLY A 53 16.44 21.95 0.10
C GLY A 53 17.48 22.20 -1.01
N CYS A 54 17.09 22.92 -2.06
CA CYS A 54 17.99 23.36 -3.12
C CYS A 54 18.43 24.81 -2.86
N ARG A 55 19.71 25.03 -2.60
CA ARG A 55 20.26 26.39 -2.44
C ARG A 55 21.04 26.84 -3.67
N ARG A 56 21.07 28.14 -3.92
CA ARG A 56 21.92 28.74 -4.96
C ARG A 56 23.32 28.98 -4.38
N ARG A 57 24.35 28.57 -5.11
CA ARG A 57 25.76 28.84 -4.76
C ARG A 57 26.11 30.29 -5.10
N THR A 58 26.92 30.90 -4.24
CA THR A 58 27.51 32.22 -4.45
C THR A 58 28.58 32.17 -5.55
N GLN A 59 28.92 33.33 -6.12
CA GLN A 59 29.98 33.41 -7.14
C GLN A 59 31.35 32.96 -6.60
N GLU A 60 31.65 33.27 -5.34
CA GLU A 60 32.89 32.87 -4.67
C GLU A 60 32.99 31.35 -4.53
N GLU A 61 31.90 30.68 -4.14
CA GLU A 61 31.83 29.21 -4.08
C GLU A 61 31.98 28.58 -5.47
N LEU A 62 31.40 29.19 -6.51
CA LEU A 62 31.53 28.72 -7.89
C LEU A 62 32.96 28.86 -8.43
N GLN A 63 33.65 29.95 -8.10
CA GLN A 63 35.02 30.16 -8.53
C GLN A 63 36.00 29.17 -7.91
N LYS A 64 35.75 28.74 -6.67
CA LYS A 64 36.51 27.67 -5.99
C LYS A 64 36.36 26.30 -6.66
N LEU A 65 35.30 26.08 -7.44
CA LEU A 65 35.08 24.84 -8.19
C LEU A 65 35.79 24.87 -9.54
N ALA A 66 36.24 23.69 -9.98
CA ALA A 66 36.77 23.49 -11.33
C ALA A 66 35.73 23.92 -12.39
N PRO A 67 36.15 24.47 -13.55
CA PRO A 67 35.25 25.05 -14.55
C PRO A 67 34.07 24.14 -14.97
N ASN A 68 34.31 22.83 -15.09
CA ASN A 68 33.30 21.83 -15.45
C ASN A 68 32.32 21.46 -14.31
N MET A 69 32.61 21.88 -13.07
CA MET A 69 31.85 21.53 -11.86
C MET A 69 31.09 22.72 -11.27
N ARG A 70 31.11 23.90 -11.92
CA ARG A 70 30.45 25.15 -11.49
C ARG A 70 28.94 25.13 -11.67
N ARG A 71 28.26 24.19 -11.01
CA ARG A 71 26.80 24.10 -11.00
C ARG A 71 26.22 25.19 -10.07
N PRO A 72 25.30 26.03 -10.56
CA PRO A 72 24.78 27.17 -9.78
C PRO A 72 23.87 26.73 -8.61
N MET A 73 23.27 25.54 -8.68
CA MET A 73 22.42 24.99 -7.64
C MET A 73 23.11 23.85 -6.90
N ASP A 74 23.04 23.90 -5.58
CA ASP A 74 23.44 22.84 -4.67
C ASP A 74 22.18 22.15 -4.15
N CYS A 75 21.85 21.00 -4.73
CA CYS A 75 20.69 20.22 -4.36
C CYS A 75 21.15 18.85 -3.85
N PRO A 76 21.06 18.60 -2.54
CA PRO A 76 21.33 17.29 -1.97
C PRO A 76 20.52 16.21 -2.67
N ARG A 77 21.09 15.01 -2.74
CA ARG A 77 20.42 13.86 -3.34
C ARG A 77 19.45 13.20 -2.37
N GLN A 78 19.81 13.18 -1.09
CA GLN A 78 19.05 12.56 -0.02
C GLN A 78 17.71 13.26 0.15
N ARG A 79 16.67 12.45 0.38
CA ARG A 79 15.31 12.90 0.64
C ARG A 79 14.97 12.77 2.11
N LEU A 80 13.98 13.55 2.53
CA LEU A 80 13.36 13.41 3.83
C LEU A 80 12.50 12.13 3.89
N PRO A 81 12.19 11.62 5.09
CA PRO A 81 11.17 10.58 5.24
C PRO A 81 9.78 11.15 4.91
N VAL A 82 8.88 10.27 4.44
CA VAL A 82 7.46 10.59 4.31
C VAL A 82 6.77 10.21 5.62
N VAL A 83 6.13 11.19 6.26
CA VAL A 83 5.28 10.91 7.44
C VAL A 83 3.85 10.79 6.97
N ILE A 84 3.19 9.71 7.34
CA ILE A 84 1.84 9.36 6.90
C ILE A 84 0.96 9.08 8.12
N GLU A 85 -0.28 9.54 8.06
CA GLU A 85 -1.32 9.16 8.99
C GLU A 85 -2.58 8.76 8.22
N PHE A 86 -3.20 7.66 8.64
CA PHE A 86 -4.43 7.18 8.05
C PHE A 86 -5.44 6.79 9.13
N GLU A 87 -6.62 7.37 9.01
CA GLU A 87 -7.73 7.29 9.95
C GLU A 87 -8.96 6.74 9.24
N ILE A 88 -9.69 5.87 9.94
CA ILE A 88 -11.02 5.39 9.52
C ILE A 88 -11.95 5.57 10.71
N ASP A 89 -13.10 6.21 10.49
CA ASP A 89 -14.17 6.44 11.47
C ASP A 89 -13.67 7.05 12.79
N GLY A 90 -12.75 8.01 12.71
CA GLY A 90 -12.19 8.67 13.91
C GLY A 90 -11.01 7.94 14.56
N VAL A 91 -10.63 6.76 14.06
CA VAL A 91 -9.56 5.93 14.63
C VAL A 91 -8.34 5.90 13.72
N THR A 92 -7.19 6.38 14.22
CA THR A 92 -5.91 6.29 13.51
C THR A 92 -5.45 4.83 13.47
N LEU A 93 -5.52 4.20 12.29
CA LEU A 93 -5.12 2.81 12.08
C LEU A 93 -3.67 2.66 11.62
N TYR A 94 -3.09 3.72 11.06
CA TYR A 94 -1.70 3.71 10.62
C TYR A 94 -1.08 5.09 10.79
N SER A 95 0.08 5.13 11.45
CA SER A 95 0.90 6.33 11.61
C SER A 95 2.36 5.89 11.56
N ALA A 96 3.11 6.40 10.59
CA ALA A 96 4.48 6.01 10.37
C ALA A 96 5.32 7.11 9.73
N SER A 97 6.62 7.04 9.92
CA SER A 97 7.63 7.84 9.22
C SER A 97 8.48 6.91 8.39
N GLU A 98 8.21 6.84 7.08
CA GLU A 98 8.87 5.90 6.18
C GLU A 98 10.07 6.54 5.50
N PRO A 99 11.29 6.00 5.69
CA PRO A 99 12.51 6.56 5.12
C PRO A 99 12.52 6.40 3.58
N PRO A 100 13.27 7.26 2.88
CA PRO A 100 13.45 7.10 1.44
C PRO A 100 14.20 5.81 1.12
N THR A 101 13.90 5.23 -0.03
CA THR A 101 14.59 4.02 -0.49
C THR A 101 15.86 4.33 -1.28
N GLY A 102 16.66 3.30 -1.54
CA GLY A 102 17.89 3.40 -2.33
C GLY A 102 19.14 3.59 -1.47
N LEU A 103 20.29 3.17 -2.00
CA LEU A 103 21.58 3.19 -1.28
C LEU A 103 22.02 4.60 -0.87
N SER A 104 21.55 5.62 -1.60
CA SER A 104 21.86 7.04 -1.34
C SER A 104 20.66 7.81 -0.76
N GLY A 105 19.59 7.12 -0.37
CA GLY A 105 18.37 7.76 0.18
C GLY A 105 17.69 8.73 -0.77
N ASP A 106 17.83 8.53 -2.09
CA ASP A 106 17.30 9.41 -3.13
C ASP A 106 16.02 8.88 -3.82
N GLY A 107 15.64 7.64 -3.51
CA GLY A 107 14.43 6.98 -3.97
C GLY A 107 13.18 7.42 -3.20
N PRO A 108 11.99 7.00 -3.67
CA PRO A 108 10.74 7.28 -2.98
C PRO A 108 10.60 6.45 -1.70
N SER A 109 9.91 6.99 -0.71
CA SER A 109 9.33 6.19 0.38
C SER A 109 8.17 5.38 -0.17
N ARG A 110 8.03 4.13 0.27
CA ARG A 110 6.98 3.22 -0.19
C ARG A 110 6.15 2.76 1.01
N ILE A 111 4.84 2.93 0.90
CA ILE A 111 3.87 2.50 1.91
C ILE A 111 2.89 1.54 1.25
N TYR A 112 2.66 0.40 1.88
CA TYR A 112 1.62 -0.53 1.50
C TYR A 112 0.95 -1.11 2.74
N GLN A 113 -0.28 -0.69 3.00
CA GLN A 113 -1.09 -1.15 4.13
C GLN A 113 -2.47 -1.57 3.68
N ARG A 114 -3.03 -2.57 4.37
CA ARG A 114 -4.32 -3.19 4.06
C ARG A 114 -5.20 -3.14 5.29
N PHE A 115 -6.37 -2.52 5.15
CA PHE A 115 -7.36 -2.38 6.21
C PHE A 115 -8.63 -3.12 5.81
N THR A 116 -9.06 -4.06 6.66
CA THR A 116 -10.31 -4.78 6.46
C THR A 116 -11.38 -4.08 7.29
N VAL A 117 -12.41 -3.56 6.63
CA VAL A 117 -13.51 -2.81 7.25
C VAL A 117 -14.85 -3.51 6.99
N SER A 118 -15.88 -3.19 7.74
CA SER A 118 -17.24 -3.64 7.41
C SER A 118 -17.68 -3.11 6.04
N ALA A 119 -18.62 -3.79 5.38
CA ALA A 119 -19.35 -3.14 4.29
C ALA A 119 -20.21 -1.99 4.86
N GLY A 120 -20.28 -0.87 4.14
CA GLY A 120 -21.06 0.29 4.55
C GLY A 120 -20.34 1.62 4.32
N LYS A 121 -20.84 2.66 4.99
CA LYS A 121 -20.26 4.01 4.95
C LYS A 121 -19.12 4.13 5.96
N HIS A 122 -18.03 4.73 5.51
CA HIS A 122 -16.85 5.00 6.32
C HIS A 122 -16.33 6.41 6.06
N ASP A 123 -15.92 7.09 7.12
CA ASP A 123 -15.21 8.37 7.01
C ASP A 123 -13.71 8.09 7.06
N ILE A 124 -12.99 8.53 6.04
CA ILE A 124 -11.54 8.35 5.97
C ILE A 124 -10.80 9.68 5.99
N VAL A 125 -9.67 9.70 6.69
CA VAL A 125 -8.73 10.83 6.67
C VAL A 125 -7.35 10.30 6.36
N ALA A 126 -6.76 10.78 5.27
CA ALA A 126 -5.38 10.50 4.90
C ALA A 126 -4.57 11.79 4.98
N ARG A 127 -3.46 11.76 5.73
CA ARG A 127 -2.56 12.90 5.92
C ARG A 127 -1.15 12.51 5.56
N LEU A 128 -0.44 13.37 4.85
CA LEU A 128 0.94 13.14 4.42
C LEU A 128 1.77 14.40 4.61
N ARG A 129 2.96 14.23 5.20
CA ARG A 129 3.99 15.26 5.31
C ARG A 129 5.23 14.79 4.58
N ASP A 130 5.73 15.65 3.71
CA ASP A 130 6.89 15.40 2.85
C ASP A 130 7.90 16.54 2.85
N SER A 131 7.68 17.54 3.71
CA SER A 131 8.59 18.66 3.99
C SER A 131 9.42 18.43 5.26
N ASP A 132 10.30 19.39 5.57
CA ASP A 132 11.13 19.46 6.78
C ASP A 132 10.37 19.97 8.02
N ARG A 133 9.05 20.15 7.91
CA ARG A 133 8.20 20.57 9.02
C ARG A 133 8.23 19.56 10.17
N THR A 134 8.27 20.06 11.39
CA THR A 134 8.18 19.25 12.61
C THR A 134 6.73 18.94 13.00
N GLU A 135 5.79 19.81 12.62
CA GLU A 135 4.36 19.71 12.96
C GLU A 135 3.46 19.88 11.74
N GLY A 136 2.25 19.32 11.83
CA GLY A 136 1.24 19.37 10.76
C GLY A 136 1.54 18.44 9.59
N PHE A 137 0.70 18.56 8.55
CA PHE A 137 0.78 17.78 7.31
C PHE A 137 0.70 18.70 6.09
N ASP A 138 1.41 18.34 5.03
CA ASP A 138 1.45 19.09 3.78
C ASP A 138 0.23 18.78 2.90
N PHE A 139 -0.28 17.55 3.02
CA PHE A 139 -1.45 17.08 2.29
C PHE A 139 -2.43 16.43 3.25
N GLU A 140 -3.70 16.77 3.10
CA GLU A 140 -4.81 16.12 3.81
C GLU A 140 -5.95 15.85 2.83
N LYS A 141 -6.54 14.65 2.95
CA LYS A 141 -7.77 14.29 2.26
C LYS A 141 -8.75 13.70 3.26
N LYS A 142 -9.93 14.32 3.36
CA LYS A 142 -11.10 13.80 4.06
C LYS A 142 -12.12 13.36 3.02
N ALA A 143 -12.68 12.17 3.19
CA ALA A 143 -13.71 11.66 2.30
C ALA A 143 -14.64 10.68 3.04
N THR A 144 -15.94 10.79 2.78
CA THR A 144 -16.90 9.76 3.14
C THR A 144 -17.04 8.81 1.95
N ILE A 145 -16.79 7.52 2.17
CA ILE A 145 -16.85 6.47 1.16
C ILE A 145 -17.95 5.46 1.52
N GLU A 146 -18.52 4.81 0.52
CA GLU A 146 -19.45 3.70 0.72
C GLU A 146 -18.91 2.46 0.03
N LEU A 147 -18.60 1.43 0.81
CA LEU A 147 -17.99 0.19 0.35
C LEU A 147 -18.99 -0.96 0.39
N LYS A 148 -19.15 -1.64 -0.73
CA LYS A 148 -19.90 -2.90 -0.79
C LYS A 148 -19.07 -4.05 -0.23
N ALA A 149 -19.75 -5.10 0.22
CA ALA A 149 -19.12 -6.36 0.57
C ALA A 149 -18.19 -6.85 -0.54
N GLN A 150 -17.01 -7.32 -0.15
CA GLN A 150 -15.93 -7.80 -1.01
C GLN A 150 -15.35 -6.75 -1.98
N GLN A 151 -15.71 -5.46 -1.83
CA GLN A 151 -15.12 -4.38 -2.62
C GLN A 151 -13.71 -4.04 -2.12
N SER A 152 -12.85 -3.59 -3.04
CA SER A 152 -11.47 -3.20 -2.73
C SER A 152 -11.22 -1.77 -3.19
N LEU A 153 -11.11 -0.82 -2.27
CA LEU A 153 -10.65 0.54 -2.54
C LEU A 153 -9.12 0.62 -2.44
N ALA A 154 -8.48 1.23 -3.43
CA ALA A 154 -7.08 1.62 -3.39
C ALA A 154 -6.95 3.15 -3.20
N ILE A 155 -6.10 3.55 -2.26
CA ILE A 155 -5.73 4.93 -1.99
C ILE A 155 -4.27 5.09 -2.40
N ASP A 156 -4.04 5.87 -3.45
CA ASP A 156 -2.72 6.24 -3.97
C ASP A 156 -2.44 7.72 -3.67
N PHE A 157 -1.21 8.18 -3.89
CA PHE A 157 -0.82 9.57 -3.73
C PHE A 157 -0.04 10.06 -4.95
N ARG A 158 -0.50 11.16 -5.55
CA ARG A 158 0.21 11.89 -6.59
C ARG A 158 0.13 13.38 -6.35
N GLN A 159 1.25 13.97 -5.95
CA GLN A 159 1.36 15.41 -5.70
C GLN A 159 0.89 16.24 -6.90
N GLU A 160 1.25 15.83 -8.13
CA GLU A 160 0.86 16.52 -9.37
C GLU A 160 -0.65 16.53 -9.63
N MET A 161 -1.40 15.57 -9.08
CA MET A 161 -2.85 15.47 -9.22
C MET A 161 -3.61 16.04 -8.00
N GLY A 162 -2.91 16.79 -7.15
CA GLY A 162 -3.50 17.39 -5.96
C GLY A 162 -3.54 16.46 -4.73
N GLY A 163 -2.74 15.39 -4.72
CA GLY A 163 -2.53 14.54 -3.53
C GLY A 163 -3.19 13.17 -3.62
N PHE A 164 -4.01 12.82 -2.62
CA PHE A 164 -4.59 11.49 -2.49
C PHE A 164 -5.64 11.18 -3.56
N LEU A 165 -5.53 9.99 -4.15
CA LEU A 165 -6.40 9.48 -5.20
C LEU A 165 -7.12 8.22 -4.73
N LEU A 166 -8.46 8.24 -4.80
CA LEU A 166 -9.30 7.09 -4.48
C LEU A 166 -9.63 6.33 -5.78
N ARG A 167 -9.33 5.03 -5.81
CA ARG A 167 -9.53 4.15 -6.96
C ARG A 167 -10.28 2.89 -6.55
N TRP A 168 -11.45 2.67 -7.14
CA TRP A 168 -12.39 1.59 -6.80
C TRP A 168 -12.10 0.29 -7.55
#